data_AF-Q9KHJ2-F1
#
_entry.id   AF-Q9KHJ2-F1
#
_cell.length_a   1.000
_cell.length_b   1.000
_cell.length_c   1.000
_cell.angle_alpha   90.00
_cell.angle_beta   90.00
_cell.angle_gamma   90.00
#
_symmetry.space_group_name_H-M   'P 1'
#
loop_
_entity.id
_entity.type
_entity.pdbx_description
1 polymer ?
#
loop_
_entity_poly.entity_id
_entity_poly.type
_entity_poly.pdbx_seq_one_letter_code
_entity_poly.pdbx_strand_id
1 'polypeptide(L)'
;LRLGIRMVQLRMTTPLITRIHGGMVAGRWVTDQAANIVMLVPGIYKVAWTEPTGTDVALDFVPNEKKLNGTIFFPKWVEEYPEITVTYQNEHIDL
;
A
#
# COMPACT_ATOMS: atom_id res chain seq x y z
N LEU A 1 -9.87 11.81 9.66
CA LEU A 1 -9.29 12.41 8.44
C LEU A 1 -9.34 11.39 7.31
N ARG A 2 -9.90 11.69 6.13
CA ARG A 2 -9.68 10.85 4.94
C ARG A 2 -8.32 11.25 4.36
N LEU A 3 -7.30 10.42 4.54
CA LEU A 3 -5.92 10.72 4.17
C LEU A 3 -5.67 10.83 2.65
N GLY A 4 -6.69 10.61 1.80
CA GLY A 4 -6.63 10.93 0.37
C GLY A 4 -5.54 10.19 -0.41
N ILE A 5 -5.05 9.07 0.11
CA ILE A 5 -3.94 8.31 -0.47
C ILE A 5 -4.39 7.74 -1.83
N ARG A 6 -3.73 8.20 -2.90
CA ARG A 6 -3.94 7.68 -4.26
C ARG A 6 -2.78 6.75 -4.61
N MET A 7 -2.99 5.47 -4.31
CA MET A 7 -2.04 4.41 -4.64
C MET A 7 -2.37 3.82 -6.01
N VAL A 8 -1.34 3.59 -6.83
CA VAL A 8 -1.44 2.81 -8.06
C VAL A 8 -0.65 1.52 -7.85
N GLN A 9 -1.30 0.39 -8.11
CA GLN A 9 -0.69 -0.93 -8.18
C GLN A 9 -0.71 -1.40 -9.65
N LEU A 10 0.44 -1.83 -10.16
CA LEU A 10 0.61 -2.16 -11.58
C LEU A 10 0.21 -3.61 -11.93
N ARG A 11 0.32 -4.56 -10.98
CA ARG A 11 0.03 -5.98 -11.20
C ARG A 11 -0.56 -6.63 -9.94
N MET A 12 -1.52 -7.54 -10.10
CA MET A 12 -2.04 -8.40 -9.01
C MET A 12 -1.23 -9.70 -8.89
N THR A 13 0.09 -9.58 -8.85
CA THR A 13 1.03 -10.69 -8.70
C THR A 13 2.15 -10.28 -7.76
N THR A 14 2.71 -11.21 -6.99
CA THR A 14 3.90 -10.93 -6.19
C THR A 14 5.17 -11.08 -7.03
N PRO A 15 6.19 -10.20 -6.84
CA PRO A 15 6.17 -9.06 -5.94
C PRO A 15 5.37 -7.85 -6.46
N LEU A 16 4.85 -7.05 -5.52
CA LEU A 16 4.11 -5.84 -5.81
C LEU A 16 5.04 -4.65 -6.10
N ILE A 17 4.56 -3.78 -6.99
CA ILE A 17 5.10 -2.43 -7.21
C ILE A 17 3.98 -1.44 -6.93
N THR A 18 4.23 -0.51 -6.01
CA THR A 18 3.28 0.51 -5.58
C THR A 18 3.88 1.90 -5.70
N ARG A 19 3.06 2.87 -6.11
CA ARG A 19 3.43 4.29 -6.13
C ARG A 19 2.28 5.14 -5.61
N ILE A 20 2.59 6.04 -4.68
CA ILE A 20 1.63 6.94 -4.05
C ILE A 20 1.75 8.32 -4.68
N HIS A 21 0.65 8.81 -5.25
CA HIS A 21 0.61 10.06 -6.03
C HIS A 21 -0.03 11.23 -5.28
N GLY A 22 -0.66 10.98 -4.13
CA GLY A 22 -1.36 12.02 -3.38
C GLY A 22 -1.62 11.58 -1.94
N GLY A 23 -2.01 12.53 -1.10
CA GLY A 23 -2.22 12.32 0.33
C GLY A 23 -0.95 12.49 1.15
N MET A 24 -1.02 12.06 2.41
CA MET A 24 0.01 12.26 3.45
C MET A 24 1.42 11.81 3.06
N VAL A 25 1.54 10.77 2.24
CA VAL A 25 2.82 10.15 1.84
C VAL A 25 3.03 10.19 0.32
N ALA A 26 2.57 11.26 -0.34
CA ALA A 26 2.73 11.45 -1.78
C ALA A 26 4.22 11.49 -2.18
N GLY A 27 4.60 10.72 -3.19
CA GLY A 27 6.00 10.58 -3.64
C GLY A 27 6.66 9.28 -3.19
N ARG A 28 6.13 8.63 -2.14
CA ARG A 28 6.56 7.30 -1.71
C ARG A 28 6.31 6.26 -2.80
N TRP A 29 7.29 5.40 -3.04
CA TRP A 29 7.14 4.26 -3.93
C TRP A 29 8.02 3.09 -3.49
N VAL A 30 7.56 1.89 -3.83
CA VAL A 30 8.13 0.61 -3.38
C VAL A 30 8.09 -0.39 -4.54
N THR A 31 9.16 -1.15 -4.71
CA THR A 31 9.19 -2.35 -5.56
C THR A 31 9.44 -3.58 -4.70
N ASP A 32 9.29 -4.76 -5.28
CA ASP A 32 9.69 -6.03 -4.64
C ASP A 32 8.95 -6.34 -3.32
N GLN A 33 7.79 -5.74 -3.11
CA GLN A 33 6.99 -5.94 -1.90
C GLN A 33 6.29 -7.30 -1.95
N ALA A 34 6.64 -8.18 -1.02
CA ALA A 34 5.92 -9.43 -0.80
C ALA A 34 4.53 -9.16 -0.22
N ALA A 35 3.52 -9.87 -0.72
CA ALA A 35 2.15 -9.74 -0.24
C ALA A 35 1.41 -11.07 -0.26
N ASN A 36 0.45 -11.21 0.65
CA ASN A 36 -0.55 -12.25 0.59
C ASN A 36 -1.65 -11.82 -0.39
N ILE A 37 -1.91 -12.65 -1.41
CA ILE A 37 -2.94 -12.41 -2.43
C ILE A 37 -3.87 -13.62 -2.44
N VAL A 38 -5.15 -13.40 -2.16
CA VAL A 38 -6.17 -14.46 -2.14
C VAL A 38 -7.45 -14.00 -2.84
N MET A 39 -8.12 -14.92 -3.52
CA MET A 39 -9.49 -14.72 -3.98
C MET A 39 -10.44 -15.09 -2.83
N LEU A 40 -11.21 -14.13 -2.32
CA LEU A 40 -12.16 -14.37 -1.22
C LEU A 40 -13.39 -15.12 -1.72
N VAL A 41 -13.94 -14.63 -2.83
CA VAL A 41 -15.02 -15.21 -3.63
C VAL A 41 -14.75 -14.88 -5.11
N PRO A 42 -15.38 -15.56 -6.08
CA PRO A 42 -15.14 -15.28 -7.49
C PRO A 42 -15.27 -13.78 -7.82
N GLY A 43 -14.19 -13.21 -8.37
CA GLY A 43 -14.14 -11.79 -8.75
C GLY A 43 -13.89 -10.79 -7.62
N ILE A 44 -13.65 -11.24 -6.38
CA ILE A 44 -13.23 -10.39 -5.25
C ILE A 44 -11.90 -10.89 -4.70
N TYR A 45 -10.91 -10.02 -4.68
CA TYR A 45 -9.54 -10.35 -4.30
C TYR A 45 -9.09 -9.52 -3.11
N LYS A 46 -8.44 -10.15 -2.15
CA LYS A 46 -7.77 -9.48 -1.05
C LYS A 46 -6.27 -9.51 -1.26
N VAL A 47 -5.63 -8.36 -1.05
CA VAL A 47 -4.18 -8.18 -1.05
C VAL A 47 -3.78 -7.56 0.27
N ALA A 48 -2.89 -8.21 1.02
CA ALA A 48 -2.44 -7.72 2.32
C ALA A 48 -0.93 -7.92 2.52
N TRP A 49 -0.28 -6.94 3.13
CA TRP A 49 1.14 -6.98 3.46
C TRP A 49 1.46 -6.10 4.67
N THR A 50 2.64 -6.35 5.24
CA THR A 50 3.30 -5.50 6.24
C THR A 50 4.52 -4.86 5.60
N GLU A 51 4.74 -3.57 5.87
CA GLU A 51 5.87 -2.80 5.37
C GLU A 51 6.99 -2.71 6.42
N PRO A 52 8.26 -2.51 6.01
CA PRO A 52 9.38 -2.26 6.94
C PRO A 52 9.15 -1.11 7.93
N THR A 53 8.33 -0.12 7.55
CA THR A 53 7.93 0.99 8.41
C THR A 53 7.05 0.57 9.60
N GLY A 54 6.58 -0.69 9.63
CA GLY A 54 5.55 -1.18 10.54
C GLY A 54 4.12 -0.89 10.07
N THR A 55 3.94 -0.35 8.86
CA THR A 55 2.62 -0.09 8.29
C THR A 55 2.00 -1.38 7.77
N ASP A 56 0.79 -1.70 8.22
CA ASP A 56 0.01 -2.81 7.67
C ASP A 56 -1.00 -2.31 6.65
N VAL A 57 -1.14 -3.02 5.53
CA VAL A 57 -2.07 -2.67 4.45
C VAL A 57 -2.96 -3.86 4.12
N ALA A 58 -4.26 -3.60 3.97
CA ALA A 58 -5.24 -4.54 3.48
C ALA A 58 -6.12 -3.88 2.41
N LEU A 59 -6.09 -4.42 1.20
CA LEU A 59 -6.88 -3.96 0.06
C LEU A 59 -7.84 -5.06 -0.40
N ASP A 60 -9.08 -4.66 -0.68
CA ASP A 60 -10.07 -5.50 -1.33
C ASP A 60 -10.38 -4.92 -2.73
N PHE A 61 -10.09 -5.71 -3.76
CA PHE A 61 -10.35 -5.38 -5.15
C PHE A 61 -11.66 -6.02 -5.60
N VAL A 62 -12.57 -5.19 -6.11
CA VAL A 62 -13.84 -5.61 -6.72
C VAL A 62 -13.87 -5.11 -8.18
N PRO A 63 -13.01 -5.68 -9.06
CA PRO A 63 -12.75 -5.16 -10.40
C PRO A 63 -14.00 -5.08 -11.29
N ASN A 64 -14.92 -6.06 -11.18
CA ASN A 64 -16.17 -6.08 -11.95
C ASN A 64 -17.04 -4.85 -11.67
N GLU A 65 -16.95 -4.30 -10.46
CA GLU A 65 -17.68 -3.11 -10.02
C GLU A 65 -16.84 -1.82 -10.06
N LYS A 66 -15.59 -1.90 -10.53
CA LYS A 66 -14.62 -0.80 -10.50
C LYS A 66 -14.47 -0.17 -9.11
N LYS A 67 -14.53 -1.00 -8.06
CA LYS A 67 -14.39 -0.58 -6.66
C LYS A 67 -13.11 -1.13 -6.04
N LEU A 68 -12.57 -0.34 -5.12
CA LEU A 68 -11.46 -0.69 -4.25
C LEU A 68 -11.81 -0.23 -2.84
N ASN A 69 -11.66 -1.12 -1.88
CA ASN A 69 -11.66 -0.78 -0.46
C ASN A 69 -10.23 -0.96 0.07
N GLY A 70 -9.76 -0.03 0.88
CA GLY A 70 -8.40 -0.07 1.41
C GLY A 70 -8.37 0.39 2.85
N THR A 71 -7.72 -0.42 3.69
CA THR A 71 -7.42 -0.08 5.08
C THR A 71 -5.91 -0.08 5.25
N ILE A 72 -5.39 1.01 5.80
CA ILE A 72 -3.96 1.17 6.10
C ILE A 72 -3.86 1.48 7.58
N PHE A 73 -3.06 0.70 8.30
CA PHE A 73 -2.79 0.87 9.71
C PHE A 73 -1.41 1.52 9.84
N PHE A 74 -1.41 2.84 10.03
CA PHE A 74 -0.18 3.59 10.24
C PHE A 74 0.27 3.47 11.70
N PRO A 75 1.54 3.12 11.95
CA PRO A 75 2.18 3.41 13.22
C PRO A 75 2.09 4.90 13.53
N LYS A 76 2.04 5.26 14.81
CA LYS A 76 1.87 6.64 15.24
C LYS A 76 2.94 7.58 14.64
N TRP A 77 4.18 7.12 14.57
CA TRP A 77 5.30 7.90 14.04
C TRP A 77 5.14 8.25 12.55
N VAL A 78 4.46 7.40 11.75
CA VAL A 78 4.22 7.68 10.33
C VAL A 78 3.17 8.77 10.15
N GLU A 79 2.21 8.88 11.08
CA GLU A 79 1.27 10.00 11.10
C GLU A 79 1.97 11.31 11.51
N GLU A 80 2.90 11.24 12.47
CA GLU A 80 3.62 12.41 13.00
C GLU A 80 4.73 12.92 12.06
N TYR A 81 5.44 12.00 11.38
CA TYR A 81 6.60 12.27 10.53
C TYR A 81 6.52 11.52 9.18
N PRO A 82 5.47 11.77 8.37
CA PRO A 82 5.23 11.03 7.13
C PRO A 82 6.34 11.20 6.09
N GLU A 83 7.05 12.33 6.10
CA GLU A 83 8.12 12.68 5.17
C GLU A 83 9.29 11.69 5.17
N ILE A 84 9.56 11.03 6.30
CA ILE A 84 10.59 9.98 6.41
C ILE A 84 10.27 8.83 5.44
N THR A 85 8.99 8.54 5.24
CA THR A 85 8.55 7.45 4.36
C THR A 85 8.50 7.84 2.89
N VAL A 86 8.61 9.13 2.55
CA VAL A 86 8.50 9.69 1.19
C VAL A 86 9.84 9.57 0.48
N THR A 87 10.14 8.35 0.05
CA THR A 87 11.37 8.01 -0.66
C THR A 87 11.15 6.83 -1.60
N TYR A 88 12.18 6.42 -2.33
CA TYR A 88 12.27 5.05 -2.83
C TYR A 88 12.64 4.13 -1.66
N GLN A 89 11.67 3.37 -1.14
CA GLN A 89 11.87 2.62 0.10
C GLN A 89 13.01 1.60 0.02
N ASN A 90 13.17 0.95 -1.14
CA ASN A 90 14.12 -0.14 -1.31
C ASN A 90 15.58 0.26 -1.07
N GLU A 91 15.91 1.56 -1.21
CA GLU A 91 17.24 2.11 -0.92
C GLU A 91 17.43 2.54 0.55
N HIS A 92 16.38 2.46 1.38
CA HIS A 92 16.33 3.02 2.73
C HIS A 92 15.68 2.08 3.75
N ILE A 93 15.87 0.76 3.59
CA ILE A 93 15.24 -0.25 4.46
C ILE A 93 15.75 -0.20 5.91
N ASP A 94 17.01 0.19 6.12
CA ASP A 94 17.67 0.22 7.43
C ASP A 94 17.52 1.56 8.18
N LEU A 95 16.85 2.54 7.59
CA LEU A 95 16.68 3.90 8.14
C LEU A 95 15.72 3.95 9.35
#